data_AF-A0A4R3FWE6-F1
#
_entry.id   AF-A0A4R3FWE6-F1
#
_cell.length_a   1.000
_cell.length_b   1.000
_cell.length_c   1.000
_cell.angle_alpha   90.00
_cell.angle_beta   90.00
_cell.angle_gamma   90.00
#
_symmetry.space_group_name_H-M   'P 1'
#
loop_
_entity.id
_entity.type
_entity.pdbx_description
1 polymer ?
#
loop_
_entity_poly.entity_id
_entity_poly.type
_entity_poly.pdbx_seq_one_letter_code
_entity_poly.pdbx_strand_id
1 'polypeptide(L)'
;MTDIASPSAYGMLTEPATMKIQRLLPGPIERIWAYLTDGDLRRQWLAAGQMEMKVGAPFELVWRNNELTNPPGHRPSGFSDEHRMESHIVELEPPHKLTFTWGNGGEVSFELEEKDAGVLLTVIHRRLPDRAITLMVGAGWHMHLDILVARVTATEPEPYWDGWSRLRADYDRMLPA
;
A
#
# COMPACT_ATOMS: atom_id res chain seq x y z
N MET A 1 -28.79 9.44 -12.11
CA MET A 1 -27.37 9.13 -12.31
C MET A 1 -26.63 9.67 -11.11
N THR A 2 -26.39 8.81 -10.12
CA THR A 2 -25.65 9.21 -8.93
C THR A 2 -24.18 9.23 -9.33
N ASP A 3 -23.60 10.42 -9.34
CA ASP A 3 -22.18 10.63 -9.55
C ASP A 3 -21.44 10.02 -8.35
N ILE A 4 -21.00 8.77 -8.50
CA ILE A 4 -20.17 8.12 -7.48
C ILE A 4 -18.78 8.70 -7.67
N ALA A 5 -18.48 9.77 -6.92
CA ALA A 5 -17.16 10.36 -6.86
C ALA A 5 -16.12 9.24 -6.70
N SER A 6 -15.17 9.16 -7.63
CA SER A 6 -14.04 8.26 -7.50
C SER A 6 -13.34 8.56 -6.16
N PRO A 7 -12.94 7.53 -5.39
CA PRO A 7 -12.25 7.76 -4.14
C PRO A 7 -11.02 8.64 -4.36
N SER A 8 -10.76 9.56 -3.42
CA SER A 8 -9.54 10.37 -3.46
C SER A 8 -8.32 9.47 -3.58
N ALA A 9 -7.42 9.81 -4.50
CA ALA A 9 -6.16 9.10 -4.65
C ALA A 9 -5.24 9.29 -3.42
N TYR A 10 -5.39 10.40 -2.71
CA TYR A 10 -4.60 10.72 -1.52
C TYR A 10 -5.17 10.06 -0.28
N GLY A 11 -4.26 9.64 0.60
CA GLY A 11 -4.59 9.17 1.93
C GLY A 11 -5.17 10.28 2.78
N MET A 12 -6.24 9.95 3.48
CA MET A 12 -6.90 10.83 4.43
C MET A 12 -6.50 10.42 5.84
N LEU A 13 -6.15 11.42 6.66
CA LEU A 13 -6.03 11.21 8.09
C LEU A 13 -7.40 11.16 8.73
N THR A 14 -7.63 10.08 9.49
CA THR A 14 -8.79 9.90 10.33
C THR A 14 -8.35 9.77 11.78
N GLU A 15 -9.19 10.21 12.70
CA GLU A 15 -8.90 10.11 14.13
C GLU A 15 -9.06 8.67 14.65
N PRO A 16 -8.22 8.22 15.61
CA PRO A 16 -6.89 8.74 15.96
C PRO A 16 -5.79 8.12 15.07
N ALA A 17 -4.81 8.95 14.64
CA ALA A 17 -3.53 8.56 14.03
C ALA A 17 -3.62 7.45 12.96
N THR A 18 -4.66 7.50 12.13
CA THR A 18 -4.95 6.47 11.13
C THR A 18 -4.96 7.10 9.75
N MET A 19 -4.27 6.47 8.81
CA MET A 19 -4.30 6.83 7.39
C MET A 19 -5.19 5.86 6.64
N LYS A 20 -6.15 6.36 5.86
CA LYS A 20 -6.98 5.56 4.96
C LYS A 20 -6.75 5.99 3.51
N ILE A 21 -6.41 5.03 2.64
CA ILE A 21 -6.27 5.25 1.19
C ILE A 21 -7.15 4.22 0.46
N GLN A 22 -7.83 4.63 -0.61
CA GLN A 22 -8.69 3.74 -1.39
C GLN A 22 -8.33 3.73 -2.88
N ARG A 23 -8.52 2.59 -3.54
CA ARG A 23 -8.41 2.42 -5.00
C ARG A 23 -9.54 1.54 -5.49
N LEU A 24 -10.17 1.92 -6.60
CA LEU A 24 -11.05 1.03 -7.34
C LEU A 24 -10.22 0.30 -8.40
N LEU A 25 -10.16 -1.02 -8.29
CA LEU A 25 -9.33 -1.89 -9.13
C LEU A 25 -10.22 -2.75 -10.05
N PRO A 26 -9.72 -3.18 -11.23
CA PRO A 26 -10.44 -4.12 -12.07
C PRO A 26 -10.57 -5.47 -11.35
N GLY A 27 -11.78 -6.02 -11.33
CA GLY A 27 -12.04 -7.33 -10.74
C GLY A 27 -11.43 -8.50 -11.51
N PRO A 28 -11.67 -9.74 -11.04
CA PRO A 28 -12.48 -10.09 -9.86
C PRO A 28 -11.72 -9.94 -8.53
N ILE A 29 -12.41 -10.06 -7.39
CA ILE A 29 -11.82 -9.89 -6.05
C ILE A 29 -10.68 -10.86 -5.77
N GLU A 30 -10.76 -12.10 -6.26
CA GLU A 30 -9.74 -13.13 -6.10
C GLU A 30 -8.41 -12.72 -6.75
N ARG A 31 -8.48 -11.99 -7.87
CA ARG A 31 -7.28 -11.46 -8.53
C ARG A 31 -6.57 -10.46 -7.63
N ILE A 32 -7.31 -9.53 -7.03
CA ILE A 32 -6.74 -8.52 -6.14
C ILE A 32 -6.24 -9.16 -4.85
N TRP A 33 -6.97 -10.12 -4.30
CA TRP A 33 -6.55 -10.91 -3.16
C TRP A 33 -5.21 -11.63 -3.40
N ALA A 34 -4.99 -12.17 -4.60
CA ALA A 34 -3.71 -12.78 -4.96
C ALA A 34 -2.56 -11.77 -4.93
N TYR A 35 -2.76 -10.53 -5.39
CA TYR A 35 -1.75 -9.46 -5.26
C TYR A 35 -1.43 -9.08 -3.80
N LEU A 36 -2.32 -9.38 -2.84
CA LEU A 36 -2.07 -9.16 -1.42
C LEU A 36 -1.38 -10.34 -0.74
N THR A 37 -1.58 -11.57 -1.22
CA THR A 37 -1.24 -12.80 -0.47
C THR A 37 -0.13 -13.62 -1.12
N ASP A 38 -0.07 -13.68 -2.44
CA ASP A 38 1.00 -14.33 -3.20
C ASP A 38 2.28 -13.47 -3.19
N GLY A 39 3.41 -14.06 -2.79
CA GLY A 39 4.67 -13.35 -2.67
C GLY A 39 5.26 -12.86 -3.99
N ASP A 40 5.05 -13.59 -5.08
CA ASP A 40 5.55 -13.27 -6.42
C ASP A 40 4.70 -12.19 -7.10
N LEU A 41 3.41 -12.13 -6.80
CA LEU A 41 2.56 -11.01 -7.21
C LEU A 41 2.77 -9.78 -6.32
N ARG A 42 2.83 -9.95 -5.00
CA ARG A 42 2.99 -8.85 -4.05
C ARG A 42 4.32 -8.11 -4.23
N ARG A 43 5.41 -8.82 -4.57
CA ARG A 43 6.72 -8.17 -4.86
C ARG A 43 6.68 -7.22 -6.06
N GLN A 44 5.68 -7.31 -6.94
CA GLN A 44 5.59 -6.46 -8.12
C GLN A 44 5.10 -5.04 -7.81
N TRP A 45 4.56 -4.81 -6.60
CA TRP A 45 4.01 -3.52 -6.20
C TRP A 45 4.35 -3.10 -4.77
N LEU A 46 4.57 -4.04 -3.84
CA LEU A 46 4.85 -3.75 -2.43
C LEU A 46 6.17 -4.38 -1.97
N ALA A 47 6.15 -5.68 -1.65
CA ALA A 47 7.27 -6.36 -1.02
C ALA A 47 7.24 -7.87 -1.27
N ALA A 48 8.42 -8.46 -1.37
CA ALA A 48 8.58 -9.91 -1.39
C ALA A 48 8.44 -10.50 0.02
N GLY A 49 8.43 -11.83 0.09
CA GLY A 49 8.30 -12.59 1.33
C GLY A 49 7.19 -13.62 1.23
N GLN A 50 7.42 -14.83 1.71
CA GLN A 50 6.37 -15.85 1.79
C GLN A 50 5.47 -15.55 2.98
N MET A 51 4.17 -15.72 2.81
CA MET A 51 3.18 -15.46 3.84
C MET A 51 2.28 -16.69 3.97
N GLU A 52 2.35 -17.37 5.11
CA GLU A 52 1.41 -18.44 5.42
C GLU A 52 0.06 -17.80 5.76
N MET A 53 -1.02 -18.23 5.08
CA MET A 53 -2.37 -17.69 5.27
C MET A 53 -3.01 -18.22 6.57
N LYS A 54 -2.45 -17.79 7.70
CA LYS A 54 -2.88 -18.21 9.04
C LYS A 54 -2.66 -17.08 10.05
N VAL A 55 -3.68 -16.78 10.85
CA VAL A 55 -3.59 -15.81 11.94
C VAL A 55 -2.46 -16.20 12.91
N GLY A 56 -1.64 -15.23 13.28
CA GLY A 56 -0.46 -15.40 14.13
C GLY A 56 0.78 -15.94 13.41
N ALA A 57 0.70 -16.32 12.13
CA ALA A 57 1.87 -16.78 11.40
C ALA A 57 2.86 -15.62 11.17
N PRO A 58 4.16 -15.81 11.48
CA PRO A 58 5.19 -14.83 11.21
C PRO A 58 5.58 -14.84 9.73
N PHE A 59 5.99 -13.70 9.22
CA PHE A 59 6.58 -13.54 7.90
C PHE A 59 7.50 -12.31 7.86
N GLU A 60 8.35 -12.22 6.84
CA GLU A 60 9.21 -11.06 6.59
C GLU A 60 8.78 -10.37 5.30
N LEU A 61 8.59 -9.06 5.34
CA LEU A 61 8.42 -8.23 4.16
C LEU A 61 9.78 -7.71 3.71
N VAL A 62 10.08 -7.86 2.43
CA VAL A 62 11.35 -7.40 1.82
C VAL A 62 11.04 -6.44 0.67
N TRP A 63 11.26 -5.15 0.89
CA TRP A 63 11.08 -4.10 -0.12
C TRP A 63 12.35 -3.94 -0.96
N ARG A 64 12.17 -3.90 -2.28
CA ARG A 64 13.21 -3.57 -3.26
C ARG A 64 12.65 -2.56 -4.25
N ASN A 65 12.45 -1.33 -3.78
CA ASN A 65 11.71 -0.31 -4.51
C ASN A 65 12.33 0.04 -5.88
N ASN A 66 13.65 -0.11 -6.03
CA ASN A 66 14.34 0.06 -7.32
C ASN A 66 13.88 -0.94 -8.40
N GLU A 67 13.31 -2.09 -8.00
CA GLU A 67 12.84 -3.12 -8.94
C GLU A 67 11.40 -2.87 -9.40
N LEU A 68 10.69 -1.92 -8.80
CA LEU A 68 9.28 -1.68 -9.09
C LEU A 68 9.07 -0.97 -10.42
N THR A 69 10.07 -0.26 -10.96
CA THR A 69 9.99 0.50 -12.22
C THR A 69 11.33 0.50 -12.94
N ASN A 70 11.32 0.66 -14.26
CA ASN A 70 12.55 0.75 -15.07
C ASN A 70 12.42 1.91 -16.08
N PRO A 71 13.14 3.03 -15.88
CA PRO A 71 14.11 3.27 -14.81
C PRO A 71 13.45 3.47 -13.42
N PRO A 72 14.18 3.27 -12.31
CA PRO A 72 13.64 3.45 -10.96
C PRO A 72 13.42 4.91 -10.54
N GLY A 73 14.01 5.88 -11.25
CA GLY A 73 14.05 7.29 -10.86
C GLY A 73 15.17 7.59 -9.84
N HIS A 74 15.15 8.79 -9.25
CA HIS A 74 16.21 9.27 -8.36
C HIS A 74 15.92 8.99 -6.89
N ARG A 75 16.51 7.91 -6.35
CA ARG A 75 16.34 7.58 -4.93
C ARG A 75 16.85 8.68 -3.99
N PRO A 76 16.02 9.18 -3.05
CA PRO A 76 16.46 10.14 -2.05
C PRO A 76 17.53 9.59 -1.09
N SER A 77 18.39 10.47 -0.57
CA SER A 77 19.38 10.11 0.45
C SER A 77 18.71 9.54 1.70
N GLY A 78 19.30 8.50 2.30
CA GLY A 78 18.80 7.86 3.51
C GLY A 78 17.91 6.63 3.27
N PHE A 79 17.54 6.35 2.01
CA PHE A 79 16.90 5.09 1.63
C PHE A 79 17.93 4.04 1.21
N SER A 80 17.77 2.82 1.71
CA SER A 80 18.57 1.66 1.32
C SER A 80 18.05 1.03 0.01
N ASP A 81 18.85 0.14 -0.58
CA ASP A 81 18.43 -0.67 -1.75
C ASP A 81 17.38 -1.71 -1.36
N GLU A 82 17.50 -2.22 -0.14
CA GLU A 82 16.61 -3.21 0.43
C GLU A 82 16.20 -2.78 1.85
N HIS A 83 14.93 -2.97 2.19
CA HIS A 83 14.41 -2.82 3.54
C HIS A 83 13.67 -4.10 3.94
N ARG A 84 13.78 -4.48 5.22
CA ARG A 84 13.18 -5.71 5.75
C ARG A 84 12.41 -5.42 7.03
N MET A 85 11.30 -6.12 7.21
CA MET A 85 10.47 -6.00 8.41
C MET A 85 9.81 -7.33 8.73
N GLU A 86 10.04 -7.82 9.94
CA GLU A 86 9.28 -8.93 10.50
C GLU A 86 7.86 -8.49 10.82
N SER A 87 6.89 -9.36 10.57
CA SER A 87 5.47 -9.10 10.76
C SER A 87 4.72 -10.39 11.07
N HIS A 88 3.50 -10.29 11.58
CA HIS A 88 2.61 -11.43 11.71
C HIS A 88 1.17 -11.05 11.38
N ILE A 89 0.40 -12.02 10.92
CA ILE A 89 -1.02 -11.83 10.59
C ILE A 89 -1.84 -11.65 11.86
N VAL A 90 -2.65 -10.60 11.90
CA VAL A 90 -3.55 -10.26 13.01
C VAL A 90 -4.98 -10.69 12.69
N GLU A 91 -5.45 -10.42 11.47
CA GLU A 91 -6.78 -10.80 10.99
C GLU A 91 -6.69 -11.35 9.57
N LEU A 92 -7.51 -12.36 9.26
CA LEU A 92 -7.52 -13.02 7.97
C LEU A 92 -8.92 -13.54 7.65
N GLU A 93 -9.55 -12.94 6.65
CA GLU A 93 -10.87 -13.33 6.14
C GLU A 93 -10.80 -13.35 4.61
N PRO A 94 -10.28 -14.43 3.98
CA PRO A 94 -10.13 -14.47 2.54
C PRO A 94 -11.49 -14.51 1.81
N PRO A 95 -11.68 -13.79 0.69
CA PRO A 95 -10.77 -12.85 0.04
C PRO A 95 -11.01 -11.37 0.43
N HIS A 96 -11.60 -11.10 1.60
CA HIS A 96 -12.11 -9.79 1.99
C HIS A 96 -11.18 -8.98 2.89
N LYS A 97 -10.42 -9.61 3.78
CA LYS A 97 -9.63 -8.86 4.78
C LYS A 97 -8.31 -9.53 5.13
N LEU A 98 -7.25 -8.73 5.14
CA LEU A 98 -5.94 -9.10 5.66
C LEU A 98 -5.40 -7.96 6.53
N THR A 99 -5.13 -8.23 7.80
CA THR A 99 -4.44 -7.30 8.69
C THR A 99 -3.15 -7.93 9.19
N PHE A 100 -2.05 -7.17 9.20
CA PHE A 100 -0.79 -7.58 9.82
C PHE A 100 -0.10 -6.44 10.54
N THR A 101 0.79 -6.79 11.46
CA THR A 101 1.58 -5.81 12.23
C THR A 101 2.58 -5.06 11.36
N TRP A 102 2.85 -3.81 11.72
CA TRP A 102 3.77 -2.93 11.00
C TRP A 102 4.78 -2.28 11.96
N GLY A 103 6.05 -2.63 11.80
CA GLY A 103 7.16 -2.08 12.59
C GLY A 103 6.92 -2.19 14.10
N ASN A 104 7.30 -1.14 14.82
CA ASN A 104 7.20 -1.10 16.28
C ASN A 104 5.80 -0.68 16.76
N GLY A 105 4.82 -1.53 16.49
CA GLY A 105 3.49 -1.45 17.09
C GLY A 105 2.39 -0.85 16.21
N GLY A 106 2.66 -0.54 14.94
CA GLY A 106 1.66 -0.19 13.94
C GLY A 106 0.92 -1.42 13.40
N GLU A 107 -0.15 -1.19 12.64
CA GLU A 107 -0.91 -2.23 11.95
C GLU A 107 -1.42 -1.71 10.60
N VAL A 108 -1.44 -2.58 9.59
CA VAL A 108 -1.98 -2.29 8.27
C VAL A 108 -3.07 -3.30 7.95
N SER A 109 -4.26 -2.80 7.59
CA SER A 109 -5.39 -3.58 7.10
C SER A 109 -5.62 -3.32 5.62
N PHE A 110 -5.83 -4.38 4.87
CA PHE A 110 -6.35 -4.38 3.52
C PHE A 110 -7.77 -4.95 3.55
N GLU A 111 -8.74 -4.16 3.10
CA GLU A 111 -10.15 -4.54 2.99
C GLU A 111 -10.54 -4.50 1.51
N LEU A 112 -11.14 -5.60 1.02
CA LEU A 112 -11.61 -5.77 -0.35
C LEU A 112 -13.12 -5.95 -0.37
N GLU A 113 -13.79 -5.12 -1.17
CA GLU A 113 -15.23 -5.17 -1.40
C GLU A 113 -15.50 -5.18 -2.91
N GLU A 114 -16.36 -6.08 -3.38
CA GLU A 114 -16.84 -6.03 -4.76
C GLU A 114 -17.71 -4.79 -4.95
N LYS A 115 -17.40 -3.99 -5.99
CA LYS A 115 -18.14 -2.76 -6.29
C LYS A 115 -18.36 -2.63 -7.78
N ASP A 116 -19.62 -2.79 -8.20
CA ASP A 116 -20.02 -2.86 -9.60
C ASP A 116 -19.21 -3.93 -10.36
N ALA A 117 -18.47 -3.54 -11.40
CA ALA A 117 -17.58 -4.43 -12.16
C ALA A 117 -16.13 -4.46 -11.62
N GLY A 118 -15.87 -3.78 -10.50
CA GLY A 118 -14.54 -3.63 -9.91
C GLY A 118 -14.47 -4.11 -8.47
N VAL A 119 -13.33 -3.83 -7.84
CA VAL A 119 -13.02 -4.18 -6.46
C VAL A 119 -12.51 -2.94 -5.77
N LEU A 120 -13.19 -2.49 -4.73
CA LEU A 120 -12.73 -1.42 -3.88
C LEU A 120 -11.69 -1.98 -2.89
N LEU A 121 -10.43 -1.61 -3.08
CA LEU A 121 -9.38 -1.82 -2.11
C LEU A 121 -9.32 -0.63 -1.16
N THR A 122 -9.39 -0.90 0.13
CA THR A 122 -9.16 0.06 1.21
C THR A 122 -7.94 -0.35 2.03
N VAL A 123 -6.94 0.53 2.10
CA VAL A 123 -5.76 0.38 2.95
C VAL A 123 -5.90 1.28 4.17
N ILE A 124 -5.77 0.70 5.36
CA ILE A 124 -5.87 1.41 6.64
C ILE A 124 -4.57 1.17 7.42
N HIS A 125 -3.76 2.20 7.62
CA HIS A 125 -2.56 2.14 8.46
C HIS A 125 -2.85 2.86 9.78
N ARG A 126 -2.82 2.13 10.89
CA ARG A 126 -3.09 2.66 12.24
C ARG A 126 -1.80 2.92 13.04
N ARG A 127 -1.93 3.77 14.06
CA ARG A 127 -0.89 4.11 15.05
C ARG A 127 0.34 4.79 14.43
N LEU A 128 0.09 5.83 13.62
CA LEU A 128 1.13 6.71 13.09
C LEU A 128 1.55 7.72 14.18
N PRO A 129 2.74 7.57 14.80
CA PRO A 129 3.06 8.24 16.05
C PRO A 129 3.32 9.74 15.91
N ASP A 130 3.77 10.17 14.72
CA ASP A 130 4.13 11.55 14.45
C ASP A 130 3.93 11.92 12.98
N ARG A 131 4.02 13.22 12.70
CA ARG A 131 3.86 13.80 11.36
C ARG A 131 4.91 13.30 10.37
N ALA A 132 6.15 13.10 10.80
CA ALA A 132 7.24 12.67 9.92
C ALA A 132 6.99 11.24 9.41
N ILE A 133 6.57 10.33 10.30
CA ILE A 133 6.15 8.98 9.93
C ILE A 133 4.90 9.03 9.05
N THR A 134 3.92 9.85 9.41
CA THR A 134 2.70 10.03 8.63
C THR A 134 2.99 10.45 7.18
N LEU A 135 3.92 11.39 6.99
CA LEU A 135 4.37 11.87 5.70
C LEU A 135 5.00 10.75 4.86
N MET A 136 5.93 10.00 5.46
CA MET A 136 6.64 8.90 4.80
C MET A 136 5.70 7.77 4.41
N VAL A 137 4.79 7.40 5.32
CA VAL A 137 3.77 6.38 5.12
C VAL A 137 2.76 6.81 4.05
N GLY A 138 2.29 8.06 4.08
CA GLY A 138 1.34 8.58 3.10
C GLY A 138 1.90 8.52 1.69
N ALA A 139 3.12 9.05 1.49
CA ALA A 139 3.80 8.99 0.20
C ALA A 139 4.10 7.55 -0.24
N GLY A 140 4.56 6.71 0.68
CA GLY A 140 4.85 5.30 0.41
C GLY A 140 3.62 4.51 -0.05
N TRP A 141 2.54 4.53 0.73
CA TRP A 141 1.31 3.81 0.37
C TRP A 141 0.72 4.32 -0.94
N HIS A 142 0.69 5.64 -1.14
CA HIS A 142 0.18 6.21 -2.38
C HIS A 142 0.98 5.69 -3.58
N MET A 143 2.32 5.78 -3.54
CA MET A 143 3.15 5.32 -4.64
C MET A 143 2.99 3.81 -4.89
N HIS A 144 3.04 2.98 -3.84
CA HIS A 144 2.83 1.53 -3.98
C HIS A 144 1.45 1.20 -4.58
N LEU A 145 0.40 1.93 -4.17
CA LEU A 145 -0.95 1.73 -4.73
C LEU A 145 -1.03 2.16 -6.20
N ASP A 146 -0.31 3.20 -6.62
CA ASP A 146 -0.25 3.59 -8.03
C ASP A 146 0.50 2.54 -8.87
N ILE A 147 1.56 1.94 -8.33
CA ILE A 147 2.20 0.76 -8.95
C ILE A 147 1.21 -0.39 -9.06
N LEU A 148 0.46 -0.72 -7.99
CA LEU A 148 -0.53 -1.79 -8.01
C LEU A 148 -1.57 -1.55 -9.10
N VAL A 149 -2.15 -0.35 -9.17
CA VAL A 149 -3.08 0.05 -10.22
C VAL A 149 -2.47 -0.23 -11.59
N ALA A 150 -1.27 0.29 -11.85
CA ALA A 150 -0.58 0.13 -13.13
C ALA A 150 -0.35 -1.35 -13.50
N ARG A 151 0.01 -2.18 -12.52
CA ARG A 151 0.19 -3.64 -12.72
C ARG A 151 -1.11 -4.34 -13.08
N VAL A 152 -2.22 -4.02 -12.39
CA VAL A 152 -3.50 -4.69 -12.64
C VAL A 152 -4.20 -4.19 -13.91
N THR A 153 -3.91 -2.97 -14.35
CA THR A 153 -4.42 -2.39 -15.60
C THR A 153 -3.46 -2.55 -16.79
N ALA A 154 -2.29 -3.15 -16.59
CA ALA A 154 -1.24 -3.31 -17.61
C ALA A 154 -0.82 -1.97 -18.26
N THR A 155 -0.64 -0.93 -17.44
CA THR A 155 -0.11 0.37 -17.85
C THR A 155 1.28 0.61 -17.27
N GLU A 156 2.03 1.54 -17.85
CA GLU A 156 3.34 1.92 -17.32
C GLU A 156 3.16 2.96 -16.19
N PRO A 157 3.70 2.70 -14.98
CA PRO A 157 3.73 3.70 -13.91
C PRO A 157 4.80 4.77 -14.16
N GLU A 158 4.71 5.89 -13.43
CA GLU A 158 5.85 6.82 -13.32
C GLU A 158 7.03 6.18 -12.58
N PRO A 159 8.28 6.64 -12.79
CA PRO A 159 9.44 6.15 -12.05
C PRO A 159 9.23 6.26 -10.53
N TYR A 160 9.43 5.16 -9.81
CA TYR A 160 9.00 5.02 -8.41
C TYR A 160 9.51 6.16 -7.51
N TRP A 161 10.81 6.48 -7.58
CA TRP A 161 11.39 7.47 -6.67
C TRP A 161 11.04 8.92 -7.01
N ASP A 162 10.84 9.20 -8.29
CA ASP A 162 10.44 10.53 -8.74
C ASP A 162 8.99 10.80 -8.29
N GLY A 163 8.10 9.82 -8.49
CA GLY A 163 6.72 9.85 -7.99
C GLY A 163 6.63 9.92 -6.48
N TRP A 164 7.39 9.09 -5.75
CA TRP A 164 7.45 9.13 -4.29
C TRP A 164 7.89 10.50 -3.76
N SER A 165 8.90 11.12 -4.37
CA SER A 165 9.42 12.43 -3.94
C SER A 165 8.40 13.54 -4.17
N ARG A 166 7.71 13.52 -5.31
CA ARG A 166 6.60 14.43 -5.62
C ARG A 166 5.46 14.25 -4.61
N LEU A 167 5.02 13.01 -4.39
CA LEU A 167 3.94 12.69 -3.45
C LEU A 167 4.28 13.10 -2.03
N ARG A 168 5.53 12.89 -1.58
CA ARG A 168 5.99 13.40 -0.29
C ARG A 168 5.81 14.92 -0.19
N ALA A 169 6.22 15.68 -1.20
CA ALA A 169 6.02 17.12 -1.19
C ALA A 169 4.53 17.52 -1.18
N ASP A 170 3.68 16.76 -1.86
CA ASP A 170 2.23 17.00 -1.86
C ASP A 170 1.60 16.74 -0.49
N TYR A 171 1.92 15.60 0.14
CA TYR A 171 1.45 15.29 1.51
C TYR A 171 1.97 16.31 2.53
N ASP A 172 3.19 16.81 2.39
CA ASP A 172 3.74 17.81 3.29
C ASP A 172 2.94 19.11 3.28
N ARG A 173 2.36 19.49 2.12
CA ARG A 173 1.48 20.66 1.99
C ARG A 173 0.07 20.41 2.52
N MET A 174 -0.41 19.17 2.45
CA MET A 174 -1.77 18.80 2.85
C MET A 174 -1.89 18.53 4.35
N LEU A 175 -0.85 17.95 4.95
CA LEU A 175 -0.87 17.57 6.36
C LEU A 175 -0.70 18.82 7.23
N PRO A 176 -1.54 18.99 8.28
CA PRO A 176 -1.39 20.09 9.22
C PRO A 176 0.01 20.07 9.86
N ALA A 177 0.47 21.26 10.24
CA ALA A 177 1.75 21.46 10.91
C ALA A 177 1.77 20.82 12.30
#